data_AF-A0AA39C4F2-F1
#
_entry.id   AF-A0AA39C4F2-F1
#
_cell.length_a   1.000
_cell.length_b   1.000
_cell.length_c   1.000
_cell.angle_alpha   90.00
_cell.angle_beta   90.00
_cell.angle_gamma   90.00
#
_symmetry.space_group_name_H-M   'P 1'
#
loop_
_entity.id
_entity.type
_entity.pdbx_description
1 polymer ?
#
loop_
_entity_poly.entity_id
_entity_poly.type
_entity_poly.pdbx_seq_one_letter_code
_entity_poly.pdbx_strand_id
1 'polypeptide(L)'
;MNEKMPTKIDKLSGTRWLARYNAINKIIEQWDVSKLHFEMATESERCYTAQQLYEMFADKRNYLYMVFLQKTLQELIIVNTAFQSDGANSLKLMEDLVNLLKNYLAILIPPIRLQQILNQELMSFCLSDYVMSGDFINFGYTFNEASVSVNKAELTNIKERCKTFLIELCVQIQCRLPTNIDILQKINFLSPENATAQVRRPDVTSLASSLGNICEDVDKTVTQWNTLHRNEWTNTEDAELYWIQVAQNKQMHSVKQNLKT
;
A
#
# COMPACT_ATOMS: atom_id res chain seq x y z
N MET A 1 -12.84 37.25 12.30
CA MET A 1 -12.58 35.79 12.35
C MET A 1 -13.22 35.22 11.09
N ASN A 2 -12.44 34.60 10.19
CA ASN A 2 -13.03 33.93 9.03
C ASN A 2 -13.70 32.64 9.54
N GLU A 3 -15.02 32.63 9.60
CA GLU A 3 -15.80 31.41 9.77
C GLU A 3 -15.52 30.49 8.58
N LYS A 4 -14.55 29.58 8.74
CA LYS A 4 -14.37 28.47 7.81
C LYS A 4 -15.60 27.58 7.96
N MET A 5 -16.54 27.73 7.03
CA MET A 5 -17.66 26.80 6.84
C MET A 5 -17.12 25.36 6.83
N PRO A 6 -17.81 24.40 7.47
CA PRO A 6 -17.39 23.00 7.48
C PRO A 6 -17.16 22.49 6.06
N THR A 7 -16.00 21.90 5.81
CA THR A 7 -15.65 21.40 4.47
C THR A 7 -16.54 20.22 4.12
N LYS A 8 -17.18 20.27 2.96
CA LYS A 8 -18.12 19.23 2.50
C LYS A 8 -17.47 17.83 2.49
N ILE A 9 -18.12 16.88 3.16
CA ILE A 9 -17.77 15.45 3.10
C ILE A 9 -18.07 14.93 1.69
N ASP A 10 -17.13 14.16 1.13
CA ASP A 10 -17.29 13.63 -0.21
C ASP A 10 -18.44 12.62 -0.26
N LYS A 11 -19.28 12.73 -1.30
CA LYS A 11 -20.36 11.78 -1.52
C LYS A 11 -19.74 10.42 -1.80
N LEU A 12 -20.10 9.43 -0.98
CA LEU A 12 -19.66 8.05 -1.17
C LEU A 12 -20.25 7.51 -2.48
N SER A 13 -19.40 7.13 -3.43
CA SER A 13 -19.83 6.27 -4.55
C SER A 13 -19.46 4.83 -4.23
N GLY A 14 -20.31 3.87 -4.62
CA GLY A 14 -20.09 2.45 -4.36
C GLY A 14 -18.77 1.91 -4.94
N THR A 15 -18.23 2.57 -5.96
CA THR A 15 -17.07 2.14 -6.75
C THR A 15 -15.77 2.88 -6.45
N ARG A 16 -15.76 3.95 -5.64
CA ARG A 16 -14.56 4.76 -5.36
C ARG A 16 -14.14 4.63 -3.92
N TRP A 17 -13.36 3.59 -3.64
CA TRP A 17 -12.82 3.35 -2.31
C TRP A 17 -11.92 4.52 -1.83
N LEU A 18 -11.22 5.20 -2.75
CA LEU A 18 -10.48 6.44 -2.51
C LEU A 18 -11.35 7.53 -1.87
N ALA A 19 -12.61 7.65 -2.30
CA ALA A 19 -13.54 8.62 -1.73
C ALA A 19 -13.94 8.28 -0.28
N ARG A 20 -13.90 6.99 0.10
CA ARG A 20 -14.19 6.57 1.48
C ARG A 20 -13.08 7.00 2.43
N TYR A 21 -11.82 6.84 2.04
CA TYR A 21 -10.70 7.33 2.84
C TYR A 21 -10.74 8.85 3.00
N ASN A 22 -10.99 9.60 1.92
CA ASN A 22 -11.14 11.05 1.98
C ASN A 22 -12.29 11.48 2.91
N ALA A 23 -13.41 10.76 2.89
CA ALA A 23 -14.52 11.01 3.81
C ALA A 23 -14.11 10.74 5.27
N ILE A 24 -13.40 9.64 5.56
CA ILE A 24 -12.89 9.32 6.91
C ILE A 24 -11.93 10.42 7.39
N ASN A 25 -10.99 10.86 6.54
CA ASN A 25 -10.08 11.95 6.87
C ASN A 25 -10.83 13.23 7.24
N LYS A 26 -11.79 13.66 6.41
CA LYS A 26 -12.60 14.86 6.68
C LYS A 26 -13.43 14.75 7.96
N ILE A 27 -14.01 13.57 8.21
CA ILE A 27 -14.79 13.30 9.42
C ILE A 27 -13.92 13.45 10.67
N ILE A 28 -12.70 12.92 10.65
CA ILE A 28 -11.78 13.01 11.79
C ILE A 28 -11.26 14.43 11.98
N GLU A 29 -10.87 15.11 10.90
CA GLU A 29 -10.41 16.52 10.94
C GLU A 29 -11.47 17.46 11.52
N GLN A 30 -12.76 17.16 11.28
CA GLN A 30 -13.88 17.98 11.74
C GLN A 30 -14.65 17.35 12.88
N TRP A 31 -14.08 16.37 13.60
CA TRP A 31 -14.84 15.57 14.56
C TRP A 31 -15.53 16.42 15.63
N ASP A 32 -14.77 17.27 16.32
CA ASP A 32 -15.28 18.11 17.40
C ASP A 32 -16.24 19.19 16.89
N VAL A 33 -15.94 19.78 15.73
CA VAL A 33 -16.79 20.79 15.09
C VAL A 33 -18.13 20.19 14.68
N SER A 34 -18.11 18.99 14.09
CA SER A 34 -19.32 18.27 13.68
C SER A 34 -20.15 17.87 14.89
N LYS A 35 -19.51 17.37 15.96
CA LYS A 35 -20.16 17.06 17.22
C LYS A 35 -20.89 18.28 17.79
N LEU A 36 -20.20 19.42 17.92
CA LEU A 36 -20.79 20.66 18.44
C LEU A 36 -21.92 21.17 17.55
N HIS A 37 -21.75 21.11 16.23
CA HIS A 37 -22.77 21.53 15.28
C HIS A 37 -24.06 20.72 15.43
N PHE A 38 -23.95 19.39 15.52
CA PHE A 38 -25.13 18.52 15.69
C PHE A 38 -25.76 18.65 17.08
N GLU A 39 -24.98 18.96 18.12
CA GLU A 39 -25.49 19.29 19.46
C GLU A 39 -26.40 20.53 19.38
N MET A 40 -25.89 21.62 18.82
CA MET A 40 -26.64 22.87 18.66
C MET A 40 -27.90 22.67 17.80
N ALA A 41 -27.79 21.97 16.68
CA ALA A 41 -28.92 21.70 15.79
C ALA A 41 -29.99 20.82 16.45
N THR A 42 -29.61 19.92 17.36
CA THR A 42 -30.57 19.13 18.14
C THR A 42 -31.41 20.02 19.04
N GLU A 43 -30.78 21.00 19.70
CA GLU A 43 -31.43 21.93 20.61
C GLU A 43 -32.31 22.97 19.87
N SER A 44 -31.80 23.54 18.78
CA SER A 44 -32.47 24.64 18.07
C SER A 44 -33.53 24.17 17.09
N GLU A 45 -33.30 23.07 16.37
CA GLU A 45 -34.15 22.64 15.26
C GLU A 45 -35.00 21.40 15.60
N ARG A 46 -34.78 20.75 16.75
CA ARG A 46 -35.41 19.47 17.13
C ARG A 46 -35.29 18.41 16.03
N CYS A 47 -34.19 18.45 15.29
CA CYS A 47 -33.94 17.57 14.16
C CYS A 47 -33.49 16.19 14.66
N TYR A 48 -34.32 15.16 14.44
CA TYR A 48 -34.00 13.79 14.84
C TYR A 48 -32.71 13.27 14.21
N THR A 49 -32.43 13.63 12.95
CA THR A 49 -31.17 13.25 12.29
C THR A 49 -29.97 13.92 12.94
N ALA A 50 -30.08 15.18 13.35
CA ALA A 50 -29.02 15.87 14.09
C ALA A 50 -28.77 15.18 15.44
N GLN A 51 -29.83 14.76 16.13
CA GLN A 51 -29.71 14.02 17.39
C GLN A 51 -28.97 12.68 17.18
N GLN A 52 -29.36 11.89 16.19
CA GLN A 52 -28.68 10.63 15.89
C GLN A 52 -27.19 10.84 15.56
N LEU A 53 -26.87 11.85 14.75
CA LEU A 53 -25.49 12.16 14.41
C LEU A 53 -24.71 12.64 15.64
N TYR A 54 -25.29 13.51 16.47
CA TYR A 54 -24.68 13.91 17.73
C TYR A 54 -24.37 12.71 18.62
N GLU A 55 -25.32 11.79 18.81
CA GLU A 55 -25.12 10.55 19.58
C GLU A 55 -23.96 9.70 19.01
N MET A 56 -23.86 9.59 17.68
CA MET A 56 -22.76 8.87 17.03
C MET A 56 -21.39 9.54 17.23
N PHE A 57 -21.30 10.88 17.16
CA PHE A 57 -20.06 11.64 17.36
C PHE A 57 -19.68 11.78 18.84
N ALA A 58 -20.65 11.77 19.74
CA ALA A 58 -20.45 11.76 21.19
C ALA A 58 -19.92 10.41 21.69
N ASP A 59 -20.23 9.33 20.96
CA ASP A 59 -19.71 8.00 21.24
C ASP A 59 -18.22 7.87 20.87
N LYS A 60 -17.37 7.86 21.90
CA LYS A 60 -15.91 7.70 21.78
C LYS A 60 -15.49 6.41 21.06
N ARG A 61 -16.33 5.38 21.08
CA ARG A 61 -16.05 4.10 20.40
C ARG A 61 -16.01 4.27 18.89
N ASN A 62 -16.90 5.11 18.37
CA ASN A 62 -16.96 5.44 16.94
C ASN A 62 -15.73 6.26 16.53
N TYR A 63 -15.35 7.25 17.35
CA TYR A 63 -14.12 8.01 17.11
C TYR A 63 -12.89 7.10 17.07
N LEU A 64 -12.75 6.23 18.07
CA LEU A 64 -11.63 5.31 18.18
C LEU A 64 -11.53 4.37 16.97
N TYR A 65 -12.66 3.85 16.48
CA TYR A 65 -12.69 3.03 15.28
C TYR A 65 -12.35 3.83 14.01
N MET A 66 -12.80 5.09 13.90
CA MET A 66 -12.44 5.97 12.77
C MET A 66 -10.95 6.26 12.74
N VAL A 67 -10.32 6.56 13.88
CA VAL A 67 -8.86 6.75 14.00
C VAL A 67 -8.10 5.52 13.51
N PHE A 68 -8.54 4.32 13.92
CA PHE A 68 -7.97 3.07 13.42
C PHE A 68 -8.09 2.94 11.90
N LEU A 69 -9.29 3.16 11.35
CA LEU A 69 -9.53 3.06 9.90
C LEU A 69 -8.69 4.07 9.12
N GLN A 70 -8.60 5.31 9.60
CA GLN A 70 -7.79 6.35 8.97
C GLN A 70 -6.35 5.90 8.83
N LYS A 71 -5.72 5.45 9.92
CA LYS A 71 -4.32 5.07 9.88
C LYS A 71 -4.11 3.81 9.03
N THR A 72 -5.00 2.83 9.16
CA THR A 72 -4.91 1.57 8.43
C THR A 72 -5.07 1.78 6.94
N LEU A 73 -6.05 2.56 6.50
CA LEU A 73 -6.36 2.77 5.08
C LEU A 73 -5.34 3.67 4.37
N GLN A 74 -4.58 4.50 5.09
CA GLN A 74 -3.59 5.41 4.50
C GLN A 74 -2.60 4.68 3.59
N GLU A 75 -1.98 3.61 4.08
CA GLU A 75 -0.99 2.84 3.31
C GLU A 75 -1.61 2.15 2.09
N LEU A 76 -2.80 1.57 2.27
CA LEU A 76 -3.57 0.95 1.18
C LEU A 76 -3.87 1.97 0.06
N ILE A 77 -4.18 3.23 0.43
CA ILE A 77 -4.53 4.29 -0.51
C ILE A 77 -3.32 4.66 -1.34
N ILE A 78 -2.15 4.78 -0.70
CA ILE A 78 -0.89 5.11 -1.37
C ILE A 78 -0.60 4.06 -2.44
N VAL A 79 -0.61 2.77 -2.07
CA VAL A 79 -0.33 1.67 -3.01
C VAL A 79 -1.36 1.64 -4.14
N ASN A 80 -2.66 1.70 -3.83
CA ASN A 80 -3.68 1.67 -4.86
C ASN A 80 -3.61 2.88 -5.81
N THR A 81 -3.33 4.08 -5.29
CA THR A 81 -3.15 5.27 -6.13
C THR A 81 -1.96 5.08 -7.07
N ALA A 82 -0.87 4.43 -6.60
CA ALA A 82 0.24 4.08 -7.47
C ALA A 82 -0.21 3.15 -8.61
N PHE A 83 -1.03 2.13 -8.34
CA PHE A 83 -1.59 1.27 -9.40
C PHE A 83 -2.53 1.98 -10.38
N GLN A 84 -3.10 3.13 -10.01
CA GLN A 84 -4.02 3.91 -10.86
C GLN A 84 -3.34 5.10 -11.55
N SER A 85 -2.06 5.36 -11.27
CA SER A 85 -1.34 6.49 -11.82
C SER A 85 -0.84 6.19 -13.23
N ASP A 86 -1.01 7.14 -14.15
CA ASP A 86 -0.50 7.03 -15.53
C ASP A 86 1.04 7.02 -15.57
N GLY A 87 1.70 7.62 -14.57
CA GLY A 87 3.16 7.66 -14.43
C GLY A 87 3.70 6.69 -13.37
N ALA A 88 2.97 5.60 -13.09
CA ALA A 88 3.39 4.63 -12.09
C ALA A 88 4.70 3.93 -12.47
N ASN A 89 5.62 3.78 -11.52
CA ASN A 89 6.78 2.92 -11.70
C ASN A 89 6.35 1.45 -11.64
N SER A 90 6.04 0.88 -12.80
CA SER A 90 5.57 -0.50 -12.95
C SER A 90 6.53 -1.54 -12.39
N LEU A 91 7.82 -1.21 -12.23
CA LEU A 91 8.83 -2.10 -11.68
C LEU A 91 8.71 -2.26 -10.15
N LYS A 92 8.05 -1.33 -9.46
CA LYS A 92 7.90 -1.33 -7.99
C LYS A 92 6.52 -1.75 -7.50
N LEU A 93 5.48 -1.62 -8.32
CA LEU A 93 4.08 -1.87 -7.94
C LEU A 93 3.84 -3.21 -7.24
N MET A 94 4.44 -4.29 -7.74
CA MET A 94 4.28 -5.62 -7.15
C MET A 94 4.99 -5.74 -5.80
N GLU A 95 6.18 -5.17 -5.68
CA GLU A 95 6.91 -5.13 -4.42
C GLU A 95 6.14 -4.33 -3.37
N ASP A 96 5.60 -3.16 -3.75
CA ASP A 96 4.80 -2.31 -2.87
C ASP A 96 3.54 -3.04 -2.36
N LEU A 97 2.84 -3.78 -3.23
CA LEU A 97 1.67 -4.58 -2.84
C LEU A 97 2.04 -5.71 -1.85
N VAL A 98 3.16 -6.40 -2.07
CA VAL A 98 3.62 -7.47 -1.17
C VAL A 98 4.07 -6.89 0.17
N ASN A 99 4.79 -5.76 0.15
CA ASN A 99 5.22 -5.08 1.36
C ASN A 99 4.02 -4.57 2.16
N LEU A 100 2.98 -4.07 1.48
CA LEU A 100 1.72 -3.68 2.12
C LEU A 100 1.08 -4.87 2.87
N LEU A 101 0.97 -6.03 2.21
CA LEU A 101 0.45 -7.24 2.86
C LEU A 101 1.30 -7.62 4.08
N LYS A 102 2.64 -7.66 3.91
CA LYS A 102 3.57 -8.01 5.00
C LYS A 102 3.45 -7.05 6.20
N ASN A 103 3.26 -5.76 5.94
CA ASN A 103 3.10 -4.76 6.99
C ASN A 103 1.83 -5.02 7.82
N TYR A 104 0.70 -5.36 7.19
CA TYR A 104 -0.50 -5.72 7.93
C TYR A 104 -0.39 -7.08 8.62
N LEU A 105 0.26 -8.06 7.99
CA LEU A 105 0.54 -9.34 8.63
C LEU A 105 1.39 -9.15 9.88
N ALA A 106 2.41 -8.29 9.85
CA ALA A 106 3.27 -8.00 11.00
C ALA A 106 2.53 -7.43 12.22
N ILE A 107 1.34 -6.84 12.02
CA ILE A 107 0.46 -6.40 13.10
C ILE A 107 -0.28 -7.59 13.73
N LEU A 108 -0.65 -8.58 12.90
CA LEU A 108 -1.54 -9.69 13.28
C LEU A 108 -0.81 -10.94 13.76
N ILE A 109 0.40 -11.21 13.26
CA ILE A 109 1.13 -12.46 13.54
C ILE A 109 2.46 -12.20 14.25
N PRO A 110 2.97 -13.17 15.04
CA PRO A 110 4.27 -13.03 15.68
C PRO A 110 5.41 -12.82 14.66
N PRO A 111 6.38 -11.92 14.91
CA PRO A 111 7.46 -11.63 13.96
C PRO A 111 8.25 -12.87 13.53
N ILE A 112 8.50 -13.80 14.45
CA ILE A 112 9.20 -15.06 14.16
C ILE A 112 8.47 -15.92 13.13
N ARG A 113 7.14 -15.86 13.10
CA ARG A 113 6.32 -16.58 12.12
C ARG A 113 6.34 -15.88 10.78
N LEU A 114 6.23 -14.55 10.77
CA LEU A 114 6.31 -13.78 9.53
C LEU A 114 7.64 -14.00 8.78
N GLN A 115 8.75 -14.09 9.51
CA GLN A 115 10.08 -14.37 8.93
C GLN A 115 10.19 -15.75 8.29
N GLN A 116 9.36 -16.71 8.70
CA GLN A 116 9.36 -18.07 8.17
C GLN A 116 8.54 -18.20 6.88
N ILE A 117 7.65 -17.24 6.60
CA ILE A 117 6.77 -17.27 5.42
C ILE A 117 7.56 -16.82 4.20
N LEU A 118 7.74 -17.72 3.24
CA LEU A 118 8.30 -17.37 1.94
C LEU A 118 7.28 -16.54 1.15
N ASN A 119 7.75 -15.64 0.28
CA ASN A 119 6.84 -14.83 -0.56
C ASN A 119 5.88 -15.70 -1.38
N GLN A 120 6.35 -16.87 -1.80
CA GLN A 120 5.60 -17.89 -2.55
C GLN A 120 4.39 -18.42 -1.78
N GLU A 121 4.48 -18.46 -0.47
CA GLU A 121 3.45 -19.02 0.41
C GLU A 121 2.43 -17.96 0.83
N LEU A 122 2.68 -16.67 0.56
CA LEU A 122 1.81 -15.58 0.96
C LEU A 122 0.38 -15.71 0.42
N MET A 123 0.20 -16.26 -0.79
CA MET A 123 -1.13 -16.48 -1.36
C MET A 123 -1.91 -17.58 -0.65
N SER A 124 -1.22 -18.65 -0.24
CA SER A 124 -1.81 -19.83 0.41
C SER A 124 -1.75 -19.75 1.93
N PHE A 125 -1.18 -18.69 2.49
CA PHE A 125 -0.99 -18.54 3.92
C PHE A 125 -2.33 -18.43 4.64
N CYS A 126 -2.63 -19.44 5.46
CA CYS A 126 -3.83 -19.50 6.29
C CYS A 126 -3.67 -18.58 7.50
N LEU A 127 -4.17 -17.35 7.38
CA LEU A 127 -4.02 -16.32 8.42
C LEU A 127 -4.66 -16.72 9.75
N SER A 128 -5.81 -17.40 9.72
CA SER A 128 -6.59 -17.75 10.92
C SER A 128 -5.81 -18.54 11.96
N ASP A 129 -4.81 -19.31 11.54
CA ASP A 129 -4.10 -20.26 12.40
C ASP A 129 -3.02 -19.58 13.25
N TYR A 130 -2.59 -18.38 12.86
CA TYR A 130 -1.42 -17.71 13.42
C TYR A 130 -1.72 -16.32 14.01
N VAL A 131 -2.96 -15.87 13.89
CA VAL A 131 -3.38 -14.56 14.39
C VAL A 131 -3.28 -14.50 15.93
N MET A 132 -2.62 -13.46 16.42
CA MET A 132 -2.45 -13.21 17.84
C MET A 132 -3.77 -12.81 18.53
N SER A 133 -3.81 -12.95 19.86
CA SER A 133 -4.87 -12.33 20.66
C SER A 133 -4.85 -10.81 20.49
N GLY A 134 -6.02 -10.17 20.54
CA GLY A 134 -6.16 -8.71 20.43
C GLY A 134 -5.38 -7.92 21.48
N ASP A 135 -5.02 -8.55 22.60
CA ASP A 135 -4.20 -7.95 23.65
C ASP A 135 -2.73 -7.73 23.24
N PHE A 136 -2.22 -8.52 22.28
CA PHE A 136 -0.85 -8.42 21.77
C PHE A 136 -0.75 -7.58 20.48
N ILE A 137 -1.88 -7.09 19.96
CA ILE A 137 -1.92 -6.29 18.75
C ILE A 137 -1.74 -4.82 19.10
N ASN A 138 -0.75 -4.18 18.46
CA ASN A 138 -0.56 -2.74 18.55
C ASN A 138 -1.28 -2.04 17.39
N PHE A 139 -2.33 -1.27 17.71
CA PHE A 139 -3.13 -0.51 16.74
C PHE A 139 -2.57 0.89 16.46
N GLY A 140 -1.40 1.22 17.01
CA GLY A 140 -0.68 2.48 16.78
C GLY A 140 -0.89 3.53 17.87
N TYR A 141 -0.03 4.56 17.87
CA TYR A 141 0.01 5.60 18.91
C TYR A 141 -1.33 6.30 19.09
N THR A 142 -1.89 6.88 18.02
CA THR A 142 -3.10 7.71 18.08
C THR A 142 -4.32 6.91 18.56
N PHE A 143 -4.41 5.64 18.17
CA PHE A 143 -5.44 4.73 18.68
C PHE A 143 -5.25 4.49 20.19
N ASN A 144 -4.03 4.16 20.62
CA ASN A 144 -3.74 3.88 22.02
C ASN A 144 -4.00 5.11 22.91
N GLU A 145 -3.63 6.30 22.45
CA GLU A 145 -3.90 7.58 23.12
C GLU A 145 -5.41 7.84 23.25
N ALA A 146 -6.17 7.71 22.15
CA ALA A 146 -7.63 7.90 22.17
C ALA A 146 -8.36 6.85 23.04
N SER A 147 -7.78 5.64 23.17
CA SER A 147 -8.38 4.54 23.91
C SER A 147 -8.37 4.69 25.44
N VAL A 148 -7.50 5.57 25.99
CA VAL A 148 -7.34 5.75 27.44
C VAL A 148 -8.65 6.09 28.14
N SER A 149 -9.55 6.81 27.46
CA SER A 149 -10.80 7.29 28.02
C SER A 149 -12.01 6.38 27.75
N VAL A 150 -11.77 5.19 27.18
CA VAL A 150 -12.79 4.17 26.86
C VAL A 150 -12.71 3.05 27.90
N ASN A 151 -13.86 2.52 28.34
CA ASN A 151 -13.84 1.45 29.33
C ASN A 151 -13.30 0.14 28.75
N LYS A 152 -12.81 -0.75 29.62
CA LYS A 152 -12.10 -1.97 29.20
C LYS A 152 -12.96 -2.91 28.34
N ALA A 153 -14.24 -3.10 28.68
CA ALA A 153 -15.12 -4.03 27.96
C ALA A 153 -15.41 -3.52 26.53
N GLU A 154 -15.70 -2.23 26.39
CA GLU A 154 -15.89 -1.59 25.09
C GLU A 154 -14.61 -1.59 24.26
N LEU A 155 -13.46 -1.32 24.90
CA LEU A 155 -12.17 -1.35 24.23
C LEU A 155 -11.86 -2.74 23.66
N THR A 156 -12.12 -3.81 24.41
CA THR A 156 -11.97 -5.18 23.91
C THR A 156 -12.84 -5.42 22.68
N ASN A 157 -14.10 -4.97 22.70
CA ASN A 157 -14.98 -5.10 21.54
C ASN A 157 -14.45 -4.35 20.30
N ILE A 158 -13.97 -3.12 20.48
CA ILE A 158 -13.42 -2.31 19.37
C ILE A 158 -12.15 -2.94 18.83
N LYS A 159 -11.24 -3.40 19.69
CA LYS A 159 -10.01 -4.10 19.27
C LYS A 159 -10.33 -5.34 18.45
N GLU A 160 -11.35 -6.11 18.83
CA GLU A 160 -11.77 -7.28 18.07
C GLU A 160 -12.34 -6.91 16.69
N ARG A 161 -13.10 -5.81 16.61
CA ARG A 161 -13.57 -5.26 15.32
C ARG A 161 -12.41 -4.80 14.44
N CYS A 162 -11.43 -4.10 15.00
CA CYS A 162 -10.23 -3.65 14.28
C CYS A 162 -9.40 -4.85 13.77
N LYS A 163 -9.24 -5.86 14.63
CA LYS A 163 -8.57 -7.12 14.29
C LYS A 163 -9.29 -7.84 13.14
N THR A 164 -10.60 -8.05 13.25
CA THR A 164 -11.40 -8.67 12.19
C THR A 164 -11.28 -7.90 10.87
N PHE A 165 -11.28 -6.56 10.92
CA PHE A 165 -11.06 -5.73 9.73
C PHE A 165 -9.67 -5.96 9.10
N LEU A 166 -8.60 -5.99 9.90
CA LEU A 166 -7.25 -6.27 9.40
C LEU A 166 -7.12 -7.66 8.77
N ILE A 167 -7.76 -8.67 9.38
CA ILE A 167 -7.78 -10.04 8.86
C ILE A 167 -8.44 -10.05 7.47
N GLU A 168 -9.63 -9.48 7.36
CA GLU A 168 -10.35 -9.41 6.08
C GLU A 168 -9.54 -8.60 5.06
N LEU A 169 -8.92 -7.50 5.46
CA LEU A 169 -8.06 -6.71 4.58
C LEU A 169 -6.89 -7.53 4.03
N CYS A 170 -6.21 -8.31 4.88
CA CYS A 170 -5.12 -9.19 4.44
C CYS A 170 -5.63 -10.24 3.45
N VAL A 171 -6.75 -10.90 3.74
CA VAL A 171 -7.37 -11.89 2.85
C VAL A 171 -7.72 -11.27 1.50
N GLN A 172 -8.31 -10.08 1.50
CA GLN A 172 -8.65 -9.37 0.27
C GLN A 172 -7.40 -8.97 -0.54
N ILE A 173 -6.30 -8.58 0.12
CA ILE A 173 -5.03 -8.31 -0.56
C ILE A 173 -4.46 -9.61 -1.14
N GLN A 174 -4.45 -10.71 -0.38
CA GLN A 174 -4.00 -12.03 -0.84
C GLN A 174 -4.76 -12.50 -2.10
N CYS A 175 -6.09 -12.34 -2.14
CA CYS A 175 -6.91 -12.70 -3.31
C CYS A 175 -6.58 -11.90 -4.58
N ARG A 176 -5.88 -10.76 -4.46
CA ARG A 176 -5.47 -9.91 -5.59
C ARG A 176 -4.03 -10.17 -6.01
N LEU A 177 -3.29 -11.01 -5.29
CA LEU A 177 -1.96 -11.44 -5.70
C LEU A 177 -2.09 -12.45 -6.86
N PRO A 178 -1.32 -12.26 -7.94
CA PRO A 178 -1.34 -13.17 -9.07
C PRO A 178 -0.44 -14.39 -8.81
N THR A 179 -0.70 -15.50 -9.51
CA THR A 179 0.03 -16.77 -9.32
C THR A 179 1.52 -16.68 -9.65
N ASN A 180 1.90 -15.77 -10.54
CA ASN A 180 3.28 -15.52 -10.96
C ASN A 180 3.98 -14.44 -10.13
N ILE A 181 3.58 -14.26 -8.86
CA ILE A 181 4.10 -13.24 -7.95
C ILE A 181 5.64 -13.18 -7.91
N ASP A 182 6.31 -14.33 -7.88
CA ASP A 182 7.78 -14.39 -7.83
C ASP A 182 8.43 -13.74 -9.06
N ILE A 183 7.86 -13.97 -10.23
CA ILE A 183 8.37 -13.42 -11.49
C ILE A 183 8.10 -11.91 -11.51
N LEU A 184 6.91 -11.49 -11.09
CA LEU A 184 6.52 -10.08 -11.06
C LEU A 184 7.32 -9.27 -10.03
N GLN A 185 7.70 -9.87 -8.90
CA GLN A 185 8.62 -9.23 -7.95
C GLN A 185 10.02 -9.07 -8.54
N LYS A 186 10.48 -10.05 -9.33
CA LYS A 186 11.78 -9.95 -10.03
C LYS A 186 11.80 -8.87 -11.11
N ILE A 187 10.65 -8.35 -11.55
CA ILE A 187 10.63 -7.20 -12.48
C ILE A 187 11.34 -5.98 -11.86
N ASN A 188 11.31 -5.82 -10.54
CA ASN A 188 12.07 -4.76 -9.87
C ASN A 188 13.60 -4.87 -10.11
N PHE A 189 14.11 -6.03 -10.51
CA PHE A 189 15.52 -6.17 -10.91
C PHE A 189 15.87 -5.23 -12.04
N LEU A 190 14.91 -4.90 -12.92
CA LEU A 190 15.10 -3.99 -14.03
C LEU A 190 15.09 -2.51 -13.61
N SER A 191 14.99 -2.18 -12.32
CA SER A 191 15.09 -0.80 -11.87
C SER A 191 16.48 -0.23 -12.18
N PRO A 192 16.61 1.08 -12.48
CA PRO A 192 17.92 1.68 -12.74
C PRO A 192 18.91 1.47 -11.59
N GLU A 193 18.44 1.53 -10.35
CA GLU A 193 19.21 1.24 -9.14
C GLU A 193 19.85 -0.16 -9.19
N ASN A 194 19.05 -1.19 -9.48
CA ASN A 194 19.51 -2.58 -9.56
C ASN A 194 20.38 -2.84 -10.81
N ALA A 195 20.03 -2.21 -11.94
CA ALA A 195 20.75 -2.36 -13.21
C ALA A 195 22.14 -1.70 -13.19
N THR A 196 22.32 -0.64 -12.40
CA THR A 196 23.59 0.08 -12.26
C THR A 196 24.40 -0.37 -11.04
N ALA A 197 23.82 -1.18 -10.15
CA ALA A 197 24.53 -1.73 -9.00
C ALA A 197 25.82 -2.47 -9.42
N GLN A 198 26.92 -2.10 -8.76
CA GLN A 198 28.26 -2.67 -8.99
C GLN A 198 28.50 -3.95 -8.18
N VAL A 199 27.95 -4.04 -6.96
CA VAL A 199 28.25 -5.12 -6.01
C VAL A 199 27.08 -6.08 -5.83
N ARG A 200 25.87 -5.57 -5.63
CA ARG A 200 24.66 -6.38 -5.34
C ARG A 200 23.72 -6.47 -6.54
N ARG A 201 24.29 -6.81 -7.70
CA ARG A 201 23.48 -6.94 -8.91
C ARG A 201 22.64 -8.21 -8.85
N PRO A 202 21.33 -8.13 -9.09
CA PRO A 202 20.49 -9.31 -9.12
C PRO A 202 20.78 -10.18 -10.35
N ASP A 203 20.65 -11.49 -10.18
CA ASP A 203 20.65 -12.44 -11.27
C ASP A 203 19.30 -12.42 -12.00
N VAL A 204 19.31 -11.98 -13.26
CA VAL A 204 18.13 -11.87 -14.11
C VAL A 204 17.84 -13.14 -14.91
N THR A 205 18.67 -14.19 -14.80
CA THR A 205 18.53 -15.42 -15.61
C THR A 205 17.11 -16.00 -15.50
N SER A 206 16.61 -16.16 -14.27
CA SER A 206 15.25 -16.69 -14.06
C SER A 206 14.14 -15.79 -14.59
N LEU A 207 14.34 -14.47 -14.59
CA LEU A 207 13.39 -13.50 -15.16
C LEU A 207 13.40 -13.58 -16.68
N ALA A 208 14.58 -13.59 -17.30
CA ALA A 208 14.76 -13.68 -18.74
C ALA A 208 14.15 -14.98 -19.29
N SER A 209 14.44 -16.13 -18.66
CA SER A 209 13.84 -17.42 -19.04
C SER A 209 12.32 -17.44 -18.90
N SER A 210 11.76 -16.76 -17.88
CA SER A 210 10.30 -16.68 -17.68
C SER A 210 9.60 -15.81 -18.74
N LEU A 211 10.34 -14.92 -19.41
CA LEU A 211 9.86 -14.03 -20.46
C LEU A 211 10.22 -14.56 -21.86
N GLY A 212 10.29 -15.87 -22.06
CA GLY A 212 10.76 -16.49 -23.33
C GLY A 212 9.99 -16.07 -24.59
N ASN A 213 8.75 -15.57 -24.47
CA ASN A 213 8.00 -14.99 -25.59
C ASN A 213 8.56 -13.64 -26.06
N ILE A 214 9.38 -12.98 -25.24
CA ILE A 214 10.01 -11.67 -25.49
C ILE A 214 11.53 -11.83 -25.60
N CYS A 215 12.11 -12.71 -24.79
CA CYS A 215 13.54 -12.98 -24.73
C CYS A 215 13.89 -14.26 -25.48
N GLU A 216 14.29 -14.12 -26.74
CA GLU A 216 14.70 -15.25 -27.60
C GLU A 216 16.04 -15.89 -27.17
N ASP A 217 16.96 -15.10 -26.63
CA ASP A 217 18.32 -15.52 -26.24
C ASP A 217 18.64 -15.06 -24.81
N VAL A 218 18.51 -16.00 -23.86
CA VAL A 218 18.73 -15.75 -22.44
C VAL A 218 20.20 -15.46 -22.14
N ASP A 219 21.13 -16.21 -22.72
CA ASP A 219 22.57 -16.09 -22.45
C ASP A 219 23.10 -14.72 -22.91
N LYS A 220 22.69 -14.28 -24.09
CA LYS A 220 23.01 -12.95 -24.60
C LYS A 220 22.41 -11.84 -23.74
N THR A 221 21.18 -12.04 -23.26
CA THR A 221 20.50 -11.07 -22.39
C THR A 221 21.22 -10.94 -21.04
N VAL A 222 21.59 -12.05 -20.42
CA VAL A 222 22.35 -12.06 -19.16
C VAL A 222 23.74 -11.44 -19.35
N THR A 223 24.40 -11.71 -20.48
CA THR A 223 25.68 -11.08 -20.80
C THR A 223 25.54 -9.55 -20.93
N GLN A 224 24.50 -9.08 -21.64
CA GLN A 224 24.23 -7.65 -21.78
C GLN A 224 23.93 -7.01 -20.41
N TRP A 225 23.06 -7.63 -19.63
CA TRP A 225 22.75 -7.23 -18.26
C TRP A 225 24.02 -7.01 -17.45
N ASN A 226 24.93 -7.99 -17.44
CA ASN A 226 26.18 -7.94 -16.69
C ASN A 226 27.16 -6.85 -17.12
N THR A 227 26.98 -6.24 -18.29
CA THR A 227 27.83 -5.14 -18.76
C THR A 227 27.28 -3.74 -18.48
N LEU A 228 26.01 -3.61 -18.05
CA LEU A 228 25.34 -2.31 -17.89
C LEU A 228 26.07 -1.33 -16.94
N HIS A 229 26.72 -1.78 -15.86
CA HIS A 229 27.45 -0.88 -14.94
C HIS A 229 28.67 -0.20 -15.58
N ARG A 230 29.16 -0.69 -16.73
CA ARG A 230 30.38 -0.16 -17.36
C ARG A 230 30.14 1.18 -18.03
N ASN A 231 28.89 1.55 -18.24
CA ASN A 231 28.49 2.81 -18.84
C ASN A 231 27.99 3.77 -17.75
N GLU A 232 28.21 5.07 -17.95
CA GLU A 232 27.59 6.12 -17.17
C GLU A 232 26.21 6.42 -17.74
N TRP A 233 25.18 6.36 -16.89
CA TRP A 233 23.78 6.61 -17.26
C TRP A 233 23.30 7.89 -16.58
N THR A 234 22.56 8.72 -17.31
CA THR A 234 22.12 10.03 -16.82
C THR A 234 20.70 10.01 -16.28
N ASN A 235 19.86 9.08 -16.77
CA ASN A 235 18.43 9.04 -16.46
C ASN A 235 18.09 7.97 -15.42
N THR A 236 18.78 7.93 -14.28
CA THR A 236 18.62 6.84 -13.28
C THR A 236 17.40 7.00 -12.35
N GLU A 237 16.76 8.17 -12.35
CA GLU A 237 15.59 8.44 -11.49
C GLU A 237 14.27 7.92 -12.11
N ASP A 238 14.21 7.85 -13.43
CA ASP A 238 13.03 7.41 -14.18
C ASP A 238 13.34 6.12 -14.95
N ALA A 239 12.60 5.05 -14.64
CA ALA A 239 12.85 3.75 -15.22
C ALA A 239 12.62 3.70 -16.74
N GLU A 240 11.63 4.43 -17.25
CA GLU A 240 11.31 4.45 -18.68
C GLU A 240 12.40 5.21 -19.45
N LEU A 241 12.74 6.41 -18.99
CA LEU A 241 13.81 7.22 -19.60
C LEU A 241 15.17 6.53 -19.53
N TYR A 242 15.44 5.78 -18.46
CA TYR A 242 16.62 4.92 -18.34
C TYR A 242 16.66 3.87 -19.46
N TRP A 243 15.59 3.07 -19.61
CA TRP A 243 15.58 2.00 -20.60
C TRP A 243 15.57 2.50 -22.05
N ILE A 244 14.96 3.66 -22.30
CA ILE A 244 15.08 4.37 -23.60
C ILE A 244 16.54 4.73 -23.87
N GLN A 245 17.27 5.29 -22.89
CA GLN A 245 18.69 5.62 -23.03
C GLN A 245 19.54 4.38 -23.32
N VAL A 246 19.29 3.27 -22.61
CA VAL A 246 19.99 1.99 -22.83
C VAL A 246 19.75 1.48 -24.27
N ALA A 247 18.51 1.54 -24.75
CA ALA A 247 18.18 1.12 -26.11
C ALA A 247 18.87 1.96 -27.19
N GLN A 248 18.90 3.29 -27.02
CA GLN A 248 19.57 4.21 -27.94
C GLN A 248 21.09 3.98 -27.98
N ASN A 249 21.71 3.75 -26.82
CA ASN A 249 23.13 3.45 -26.71
C ASN A 249 23.50 2.17 -27.48
N LYS A 250 22.68 1.11 -27.34
CA LYS A 250 22.83 -0.15 -28.08
C LYS A 250 22.77 0.06 -29.60
N GLN A 251 21.80 0.85 -30.09
CA GLN A 251 21.69 1.16 -31.52
C GLN A 251 22.92 1.91 -32.06
N MET A 252 23.45 2.89 -31.33
CA MET A 252 24.65 3.62 -31.72
C MET A 252 25.89 2.71 -31.80
N HIS A 253 26.04 1.74 -30.90
CA HIS A 253 27.14 0.77 -30.96
C HIS A 253 27.04 -0.17 -32.17
N SER A 254 25.83 -0.62 -32.53
CA SER A 254 25.62 -1.45 -33.73
C SER A 254 25.90 -0.68 -35.03
N VAL A 255 25.52 0.60 -35.12
CA VAL A 255 25.82 1.45 -36.29
C VAL A 255 27.33 1.69 -36.44
N LYS A 256 28.06 1.91 -35.34
CA LYS A 256 29.52 2.10 -35.35
C LYS A 256 30.30 0.84 -35.72
N GLN A 257 29.76 -0.36 -35.47
CA GLN A 257 30.37 -1.62 -35.90
C GLN A 257 30.19 -1.85 -37.40
N ASN A 258 29.03 -1.50 -37.97
CA ASN A 258 28.76 -1.65 -39.41
C ASN A 258 29.49 -0.65 -40.31
N LEU A 259 29.96 0.48 -39.76
CA LEU A 259 30.75 1.49 -40.48
C LEU A 259 32.26 1.18 -40.47
N LYS A 260 32.69 0.10 -39.82
CA LYS A 260 34.11 -0.33 -39.74
C LYS A 260 34.42 -1.60 -40.56
N THR A 261 33.45 -2.07 -41.35
CA THR A 261 33.59 -3.11 -42.39
C THR A 261 33.47 -2.48 -43.76
#